data_AF-A0A834PCE7-F1
#
_entry.id   AF-A0A834PCE7-F1
#
_cell.length_a   1.000
_cell.length_b   1.000
_cell.length_c   1.000
_cell.angle_alpha   90.00
_cell.angle_beta   90.00
_cell.angle_gamma   90.00
#
_symmetry.space_group_name_H-M   'P 1'
#
loop_
_entity.id
_entity.type
_entity.pdbx_description
1 polymer ?
#
loop_
_entity_poly.entity_id
_entity_poly.type
_entity_poly.pdbx_seq_one_letter_code
_entity_poly.pdbx_strand_id
1 'polypeptide(L)'
;MSKKEEDEEGKEGSSRRISWIRRRDFHVLTSSTFTYTNDERFQVLHAEGSDDWTLQIKYVQERDNGTYECQGKVSRDALSRVSKRVKERKRDREVRKAGDTQRIKVKRKSNCTES
;
A
#
# COMPACT_ATOMS: atom_id res chain seq x y z
N MET A 1 25.68 1.67 35.85
CA MET A 1 24.71 2.52 35.13
C MET A 1 25.17 2.60 33.69
N SER A 2 24.62 1.73 32.84
CA SER A 2 25.03 1.64 31.45
C SER A 2 23.79 1.64 30.57
N LYS A 3 23.52 2.76 29.92
CA LYS A 3 23.42 2.81 28.46
C LYS A 3 23.33 4.27 27.99
N LYS A 4 24.39 4.67 27.29
CA LYS A 4 24.36 5.55 26.11
C LYS A 4 23.31 5.00 25.12
N GLU A 5 22.70 5.79 24.26
CA GLU A 5 23.32 6.64 23.25
C GLU A 5 22.24 7.55 22.65
N GLU A 6 22.70 8.67 22.11
CA GLU A 6 21.93 9.79 21.58
C GLU A 6 21.28 9.47 20.22
N ASP A 7 20.43 10.42 19.78
CA ASP A 7 20.08 10.72 18.39
C ASP A 7 18.99 9.89 17.69
N GLU A 8 17.80 10.50 17.59
CA GLU A 8 17.19 10.81 16.28
C GLU A 8 16.24 12.02 16.42
N GLU A 9 16.79 13.22 16.45
CA GLU A 9 16.06 14.40 15.94
C GLU A 9 16.12 14.33 14.41
N GLY A 10 15.20 13.57 13.81
CA GLY A 10 15.29 13.12 12.43
C GLY A 10 14.02 13.32 11.62
N LYS A 11 13.81 14.56 11.15
CA LYS A 11 13.03 14.87 9.94
C LYS A 11 11.53 14.50 10.00
N GLU A 12 10.72 15.44 10.48
CA GLU A 12 9.29 15.50 10.12
C GLU A 12 9.13 15.90 8.65
N GLY A 13 9.61 15.04 7.76
CA GLY A 13 9.38 15.15 6.33
C GLY A 13 7.97 14.67 6.02
N SER A 14 6.94 15.44 6.42
CA SER A 14 5.54 15.29 6.01
C SER A 14 5.17 13.86 5.55
N SER A 15 5.31 12.87 6.45
CA SER A 15 5.04 11.48 6.09
C SER A 15 3.53 11.35 5.98
N ARG A 16 3.03 11.56 4.75
CA ARG A 16 1.61 11.56 4.45
C ARG A 16 1.09 10.16 4.76
N ARG A 17 0.25 10.05 5.80
CA ARG A 17 -0.34 8.78 6.23
C ARG A 17 -1.22 8.23 5.10
N ILE A 18 -0.80 7.13 4.48
CA ILE A 18 -1.54 6.41 3.44
C ILE A 18 -2.11 5.11 4.02
N SER A 19 -3.41 4.86 3.86
CA SER A 19 -4.05 3.60 4.26
C SER A 19 -4.55 2.83 3.05
N TRP A 20 -4.37 1.51 3.04
CA TRP A 20 -4.92 0.62 2.02
C TRP A 20 -6.13 -0.14 2.54
N ILE A 21 -7.22 -0.13 1.79
CA ILE A 21 -8.51 -0.67 2.18
C ILE A 21 -9.02 -1.61 1.09
N ARG A 22 -9.42 -2.82 1.48
CA ARG A 22 -10.09 -3.76 0.57
C ARG A 22 -11.57 -3.43 0.51
N ARG A 23 -12.11 -3.13 -0.68
CA ARG A 23 -13.49 -2.61 -0.80
C ARG A 23 -14.60 -3.61 -0.59
N ARG A 24 -14.33 -4.91 -0.77
CA ARG A 24 -15.37 -5.95 -0.65
C ARG A 24 -15.93 -6.10 0.77
N ASP A 25 -15.09 -5.81 1.77
CA ASP A 25 -15.36 -6.02 3.20
C ASP A 25 -14.89 -4.83 4.06
N PHE A 26 -14.49 -3.73 3.42
CA PHE A 26 -13.96 -2.52 4.06
C PHE A 26 -12.81 -2.77 5.05
N HIS A 27 -12.07 -3.87 4.87
CA HIS A 27 -10.97 -4.21 5.75
C HIS A 27 -9.77 -3.29 5.47
N VAL A 28 -9.28 -2.60 6.50
CA VAL A 28 -8.03 -1.85 6.44
C VAL A 28 -6.88 -2.86 6.44
N LEU A 29 -6.13 -2.92 5.36
CA LEU A 29 -5.00 -3.84 5.21
C LEU A 29 -3.76 -3.29 5.89
N THR A 30 -3.45 -2.02 5.62
CA THR A 30 -2.24 -1.33 6.11
C THR A 30 -2.53 0.15 6.32
N SER A 31 -1.75 0.80 7.20
CA SER A 31 -1.70 2.25 7.39
C SER A 31 -0.26 2.68 7.56
N SER A 32 0.21 3.52 6.65
CA SER A 32 1.63 3.88 6.50
C SER A 32 2.46 2.60 6.37
N THR A 33 3.49 2.40 7.20
CA THR A 33 4.31 1.18 7.21
C THR A 33 3.70 0.05 8.06
N PHE A 34 2.63 0.32 8.82
CA PHE A 34 1.99 -0.66 9.70
C PHE A 34 1.00 -1.54 8.94
N THR A 35 0.99 -2.84 9.23
CA THR A 35 0.10 -3.83 8.59
C THR A 35 -0.89 -4.39 9.62
N TYR A 36 -2.19 -4.31 9.32
CA TYR A 36 -3.28 -4.79 10.18
C TYR A 36 -3.77 -6.18 9.81
N THR A 37 -3.54 -6.61 8.57
CA THR A 37 -3.93 -7.95 8.12
C THR A 37 -2.88 -8.99 8.53
N ASN A 38 -3.33 -10.19 8.87
CA ASN A 38 -2.45 -11.33 9.15
C ASN A 38 -2.04 -12.09 7.86
N ASP A 39 -2.52 -11.68 6.68
CA ASP A 39 -2.12 -12.30 5.42
C ASP A 39 -0.74 -11.75 4.97
N GLU A 40 0.31 -12.54 5.21
CA GLU A 40 1.72 -12.19 4.94
C GLU A 40 2.02 -11.88 3.47
N ARG A 41 1.09 -12.17 2.56
CA ARG A 41 1.19 -11.84 1.15
C ARG A 41 1.11 -10.33 0.90
N PHE A 42 0.48 -9.59 1.81
CA PHE A 42 0.35 -8.13 1.72
C PHE A 42 1.56 -7.45 2.32
N GLN A 43 2.21 -6.60 1.53
CA GLN A 43 3.38 -5.83 1.96
C GLN A 43 3.30 -4.39 1.47
N VAL A 44 3.78 -3.46 2.28
CA VAL A 44 3.96 -2.06 1.88
C VAL A 44 5.40 -1.87 1.44
N LEU A 45 5.58 -1.36 0.23
CA LEU A 45 6.89 -0.91 -0.26
C LEU A 45 6.87 0.60 -0.36
N HIS A 46 7.77 1.24 0.40
CA HIS A 46 7.98 2.67 0.44
C HIS A 46 9.47 2.94 0.60
N ALA A 47 10.04 3.74 -0.31
CA ALA A 47 11.43 4.16 -0.19
C ALA A 47 11.51 5.39 0.70
N GLU A 48 12.50 5.45 1.58
CA GLU A 48 12.71 6.58 2.48
C GLU A 48 12.85 7.89 1.69
N GLY A 49 12.10 8.93 2.08
CA GLY A 49 12.05 10.21 1.39
C GLY A 49 11.32 10.20 0.04
N SER A 50 10.85 9.04 -0.44
CA SER A 50 9.94 8.97 -1.58
C SER A 50 8.54 9.33 -1.13
N ASP A 51 7.68 9.63 -2.08
CA ASP A 51 6.26 9.77 -1.86
C ASP A 51 5.43 8.69 -2.57
N ASP A 52 6.12 7.72 -3.16
CA ASP A 52 5.50 6.57 -3.81
C ASP A 52 5.23 5.51 -2.74
N TRP A 53 3.97 5.13 -2.63
CA TRP A 53 3.51 4.05 -1.76
C TRP A 53 2.96 2.92 -2.61
N THR A 54 3.44 1.71 -2.37
CA THR A 54 2.97 0.53 -3.11
C THR A 54 2.45 -0.51 -2.15
N LEU A 55 1.22 -0.96 -2.33
CA LEU A 55 0.75 -2.23 -1.79
C LEU A 55 1.14 -3.35 -2.75
N GLN A 56 1.93 -4.28 -2.29
CA GLN A 56 2.29 -5.51 -2.99
C GLN A 56 1.45 -6.67 -2.46
N ILE A 57 0.92 -7.47 -3.37
CA ILE A 57 0.26 -8.75 -3.05
C ILE A 57 1.08 -9.85 -3.71
N LYS A 58 1.73 -10.69 -2.90
CA LYS A 58 2.48 -11.86 -3.36
C LYS A 58 1.54 -13.04 -3.59
N TYR A 59 1.89 -13.89 -4.55
CA TYR A 59 1.14 -15.11 -4.86
C TYR A 59 -0.36 -14.82 -5.01
N VAL A 60 -0.67 -13.92 -5.94
CA VAL A 60 -2.03 -13.44 -6.18
C VAL A 60 -2.95 -14.62 -6.48
N GLN A 61 -4.12 -14.61 -5.87
CA GLN A 61 -5.13 -15.64 -6.02
C GLN A 61 -6.40 -15.04 -6.62
N GLU A 62 -7.26 -15.89 -7.18
CA GLU A 62 -8.53 -15.46 -7.77
C GLU A 62 -9.38 -14.62 -6.78
N ARG A 63 -9.35 -14.99 -5.50
CA ARG A 63 -10.03 -14.26 -4.42
C ARG A 63 -9.52 -12.83 -4.19
N ASP A 64 -8.33 -12.48 -4.67
CA ASP A 64 -7.78 -11.12 -4.51
C ASP A 64 -8.31 -10.17 -5.59
N ASN A 65 -8.99 -10.68 -6.62
CA ASN A 65 -9.68 -9.88 -7.61
C ASN A 65 -10.69 -8.95 -6.94
N GLY A 66 -10.62 -7.67 -7.25
CA GLY A 66 -11.47 -6.68 -6.62
C GLY A 66 -10.87 -5.29 -6.61
N THR A 67 -11.60 -4.37 -5.97
CA THR A 67 -11.17 -2.98 -5.81
C THR A 67 -10.47 -2.80 -4.47
N TYR A 68 -9.32 -2.14 -4.51
CA TYR A 68 -8.56 -1.69 -3.35
C TYR A 68 -8.51 -0.18 -3.40
N GLU A 69 -8.62 0.44 -2.24
CA GLU A 69 -8.55 1.88 -2.11
C GLU A 69 -7.33 2.28 -1.31
N CYS A 70 -6.60 3.25 -1.83
CA CYS A 70 -5.71 4.02 -0.97
C CYS A 70 -6.46 5.25 -0.43
N GLN A 71 -6.17 5.62 0.80
CA GLN A 71 -6.62 6.87 1.40
C GLN A 71 -5.42 7.65 1.90
N GLY A 72 -5.28 8.91 1.53
CA GLY A 72 -4.21 9.78 2.00
C GLY A 72 -4.75 11.13 2.47
N LYS A 73 -4.21 11.66 3.57
CA LYS A 73 -4.51 13.02 4.01
C LYS A 73 -3.79 14.03 3.12
N VAL A 74 -4.50 14.81 2.30
CA VAL A 74 -3.88 15.83 1.43
C VAL A 74 -3.62 17.12 2.19
N SER A 75 -4.57 17.53 3.04
CA SER A 75 -4.46 18.67 3.96
C SER A 75 -5.19 18.34 5.27
N ARG A 76 -5.24 19.29 6.22
CA ARG A 76 -5.92 19.10 7.52
C ARG A 76 -7.37 18.61 7.36
N ASP A 77 -8.05 19.03 6.29
CA ASP A 77 -9.49 18.77 6.08
C ASP A 77 -9.80 17.95 4.82
N ALA A 78 -8.81 17.62 3.99
CA ALA A 78 -9.03 16.89 2.74
C ALA A 78 -8.46 15.47 2.78
N LEU A 79 -9.34 14.48 2.58
CA LEU A 79 -8.97 13.11 2.26
C LEU A 79 -8.95 12.93 0.75
N SER A 80 -7.92 12.27 0.24
CA SER A 80 -7.85 11.82 -1.15
C SER A 80 -7.91 10.30 -1.22
N ARG A 81 -8.66 9.79 -2.21
CA ARG A 81 -8.93 8.37 -2.40
C ARG A 81 -8.60 7.98 -3.83
N VAL A 82 -7.79 6.94 -4.04
CA VAL A 82 -7.68 6.25 -5.35
C VAL A 82 -8.28 4.88 -5.18
N SER A 83 -9.15 4.49 -6.11
CA SER A 83 -9.56 3.10 -6.27
C SER A 83 -8.73 2.47 -7.38
N LYS A 84 -8.06 1.36 -7.08
CA LYS A 84 -7.36 0.53 -8.08
C LYS A 84 -7.93 -0.87 -8.07
N ARG A 85 -8.06 -1.46 -9.25
CA ARG A 85 -8.60 -2.81 -9.41
C ARG A 85 -7.47 -3.82 -9.62
N VAL A 86 -7.47 -4.87 -8.81
CA VAL A 86 -6.69 -6.08 -9.05
C VAL A 86 -7.55 -6.99 -9.92
N LYS A 87 -7.01 -7.44 -11.06
CA LYS A 87 -7.60 -8.47 -11.91
C LYS A 87 -6.53 -9.51 -12.18
N GLU A 88 -6.94 -10.77 -12.28
CA GLU A 88 -6.07 -11.81 -12.81
C GLU A 88 -5.72 -11.51 -14.27
N ARG A 89 -4.44 -11.68 -14.64
CA ARG A 89 -4.00 -11.58 -16.03
C ARG A 89 -4.42 -12.86 -16.76
N LYS A 90 -5.47 -12.77 -17.59
CA LYS A 90 -6.01 -13.90 -18.37
C LYS A 90 -4.97 -14.69 -19.18
N ARG A 91 -3.81 -14.09 -19.48
CA ARG A 91 -2.74 -14.71 -20.27
C ARG A 91 -1.95 -15.78 -19.49
N ASP A 92 -2.17 -15.89 -18.18
CA ASP A 92 -1.46 -16.81 -17.28
C ASP A 92 -2.28 -18.05 -16.90
N ARG A 93 -3.53 -18.21 -17.40
CA ARG A 93 -4.41 -19.36 -17.09
C ARG A 93 -3.82 -20.71 -17.52
N GLU A 94 -2.92 -20.70 -18.50
CA GLU A 94 -2.25 -21.89 -19.02
C GLU A 94 -0.95 -22.23 -18.27
N VAL A 95 -0.43 -21.30 -17.45
CA VAL A 95 0.77 -21.50 -16.65
C VAL A 95 0.40 -21.34 -15.18
N ARG A 96 -0.03 -22.45 -14.55
CA ARG A 96 -0.08 -22.54 -13.08
C ARG A 96 1.31 -22.24 -12.52
N LYS A 97 1.58 -21.00 -12.14
CA LYS A 97 2.71 -20.69 -11.27
C LYS A 97 2.23 -19.81 -10.13
N ALA A 98 2.21 -20.42 -8.95
CA ALA A 98 2.42 -19.69 -7.71
C ALA A 98 3.64 -18.78 -7.93
N GLY A 99 3.42 -17.47 -7.97
CA GLY A 99 4.48 -16.50 -8.27
C GLY A 99 4.02 -15.15 -8.81
N ASP A 100 2.77 -15.00 -9.26
CA ASP A 100 2.32 -13.69 -9.74
C ASP A 100 2.25 -12.69 -8.59
N THR A 101 2.89 -11.54 -8.79
CA THR A 101 3.02 -10.48 -7.80
C THR A 101 2.39 -9.22 -8.35
N GLN A 102 1.20 -8.88 -7.83
CA GLN A 102 0.50 -7.66 -8.24
C GLN A 102 0.95 -6.49 -7.36
N ARG A 103 1.27 -5.36 -8.00
CA ARG A 103 1.61 -4.10 -7.32
C ARG A 103 0.52 -3.08 -7.57
N ILE A 104 -0.01 -2.52 -6.49
CA ILE A 104 -0.96 -1.42 -6.50
C ILE A 104 -0.20 -0.18 -6.03
N LYS A 105 0.04 0.77 -6.93
CA LYS A 105 0.90 1.92 -6.67
C LYS A 105 0.09 3.20 -6.57
N VAL A 106 0.49 4.07 -5.65
CA VAL A 106 0.05 5.47 -5.57
C VAL A 106 1.29 6.35 -5.45
N LYS A 107 1.28 7.51 -6.10
CA LYS A 107 2.36 8.50 -6.08
C LYS A 107 1.85 9.78 -5.42
N ARG A 108 2.71 10.56 -4.73
CA ARG A 108 2.42 11.99 -4.50
C ARG A 108 2.51 12.70 -5.83
N LYS A 109 1.35 12.82 -6.43
CA LYS A 109 0.98 14.11 -6.95
C LYS A 109 -0.08 14.64 -6.00
N SER A 110 -0.24 15.94 -5.96
CA SER A 110 -1.45 16.63 -5.48
C SER A 110 -2.78 15.97 -5.90
N ASN A 111 -2.76 15.00 -6.81
CA ASN A 111 -3.77 13.98 -6.98
C ASN A 111 -3.20 12.56 -6.97
N CYS A 112 -3.75 11.74 -6.08
CA CYS A 112 -4.20 10.38 -6.33
C CYS A 112 -4.78 10.21 -7.77
N THR A 113 -3.92 10.10 -8.79
CA THR A 113 -4.33 9.93 -10.20
C THR A 113 -3.77 8.64 -10.76
N GLU A 114 -4.61 7.96 -11.53
CA GLU A 114 -4.32 6.66 -12.12
C GLU A 114 -3.03 6.68 -12.95
N SER A 115 -2.12 5.75 -12.65
CA SER A 115 -1.19 5.20 -13.65
C SER A 115 -1.87 4.12 -14.46
#